data_AF-A0A8B7SIP1-F1
#
_entry.id   AF-A0A8B7SIP1-F1
#
_cell.length_a   1.000
_cell.length_b   1.000
_cell.length_c   1.000
_cell.angle_alpha   90.00
_cell.angle_beta   90.00
_cell.angle_gamma   90.00
#
_symmetry.space_group_name_H-M   'P 1'
#
loop_
_entity.id
_entity.type
_entity.pdbx_description
1 polymer ?
#
loop_
_entity_poly.entity_id
_entity_poly.type
_entity_poly.pdbx_seq_one_letter_code
_entity_poly.pdbx_strand_id
1 'polypeptide(L)'
;MLGKAPNAALWSGLFTHLTESWNNFKGLDPNYTTWMDIMEKHGYRTQKFGKLDYTSGHHSIRFILIYIVGEIILALRQLDLLQKTIVIYTSDHGELAMEHRQFYKMSMYEASAHVPLLIMGPGIKANLQVSNVVSLVDIYPTMLAIAGIPLPQNLSGYSLLPLSSEKFKNEHKFKNPHPPWILSEFHGCNVNASTYMLRTNQWKYIAYADGVSVLPQLFDLSSDPDELTNIATTFPEITYSLDQKLRSILNYPKVSASVHQYNKEQFINWKQSVGQNYSNVIANLRWHQDWQKEPMKYESAIDQWLKTHTIQTKLEQK
;
A
#
# COMPACT_ATOMS: atom_id res chain seq x y z
N MET A 1 1.10 -7.53 -9.97
CA MET A 1 1.72 -6.95 -8.74
C MET A 1 0.63 -6.40 -7.87
N LEU A 2 0.70 -6.49 -6.54
CA LEU A 2 -0.35 -5.96 -5.65
C LEU A 2 0.12 -4.67 -4.96
N GLY A 3 -0.70 -3.62 -5.02
CA GLY A 3 -0.42 -2.26 -4.60
C GLY A 3 -1.59 -1.68 -3.81
N LYS A 4 -1.39 -1.54 -2.51
CA LYS A 4 -2.10 -0.56 -1.69
C LYS A 4 -1.34 -0.32 -0.40
N ALA A 5 -0.68 0.83 -0.39
CA ALA A 5 -0.42 1.77 0.69
C ALA A 5 0.55 2.84 0.11
N PRO A 6 0.37 4.12 0.46
CA PRO A 6 0.39 5.20 -0.52
C PRO A 6 1.80 5.65 -0.84
N ASN A 7 2.40 5.23 -1.96
CA ASN A 7 3.74 5.62 -2.43
C ASN A 7 4.90 5.32 -1.46
N ALA A 8 4.79 5.62 -0.17
CA ALA A 8 5.74 5.37 0.90
C ALA A 8 6.35 3.97 0.83
N ALA A 9 5.54 2.92 0.70
CA ALA A 9 6.03 1.54 0.63
C ALA A 9 6.94 1.28 -0.59
N LEU A 10 6.60 1.86 -1.74
CA LEU A 10 7.42 1.83 -2.96
C LEU A 10 8.77 2.54 -2.75
N TRP A 11 8.78 3.64 -2.00
CA TRP A 11 9.94 4.50 -1.80
C TRP A 11 10.84 4.08 -0.62
N SER A 12 10.26 3.48 0.42
CA SER A 12 10.94 3.07 1.65
C SER A 12 11.34 1.59 1.66
N GLY A 13 10.68 0.75 0.85
CA GLY A 13 10.86 -0.70 0.89
C GLY A 13 10.29 -1.34 2.15
N LEU A 14 9.45 -0.61 2.89
CA LEU A 14 8.82 -1.03 4.14
C LEU A 14 7.29 -1.06 4.01
N PHE A 15 6.66 -2.00 4.70
CA PHE A 15 5.21 -1.99 4.87
C PHE A 15 4.73 -0.75 5.64
N THR A 16 3.46 -0.38 5.44
CA THR A 16 2.94 0.90 5.94
C THR A 16 2.81 0.96 7.45
N HIS A 17 2.58 -0.17 8.11
CA HIS A 17 2.63 -0.20 9.57
C HIS A 17 4.03 0.08 10.15
N LEU A 18 5.10 -0.07 9.37
CA LEU A 18 6.47 0.20 9.81
C LEU A 18 6.89 1.65 9.58
N THR A 19 6.37 2.31 8.54
CA THR A 19 6.59 3.74 8.30
C THR A 19 5.53 4.61 8.97
N GLU A 20 4.46 3.98 9.43
CA GLU A 20 3.25 4.62 9.95
C GLU A 20 2.65 5.65 8.97
N SER A 21 2.88 5.48 7.67
CA SER A 21 2.37 6.37 6.61
C SER A 21 0.90 6.05 6.31
N TRP A 22 0.05 6.15 7.33
CA TRP A 22 -1.33 5.64 7.35
C TRP A 22 -2.21 6.16 6.21
N ASN A 23 -1.92 7.37 5.74
CA ASN A 23 -2.67 8.03 4.69
C ASN A 23 -1.76 8.97 3.88
N ASN A 24 -2.34 9.54 2.81
CA ASN A 24 -1.67 10.51 1.92
C ASN A 24 -1.33 11.84 2.61
N PHE A 25 -1.81 12.06 3.84
CA PHE A 25 -1.52 13.26 4.61
C PHE A 25 -0.26 13.10 5.47
N LYS A 26 -0.04 11.95 6.10
CA LYS A 26 1.22 11.69 6.83
C LYS A 26 2.38 11.49 5.87
N GLY A 27 2.21 10.65 4.85
CA GLY A 27 3.29 10.32 3.90
C GLY A 27 4.56 9.79 4.59
N LEU A 28 5.70 9.88 3.91
CA LEU A 28 7.01 9.75 4.53
C LEU A 28 7.48 11.10 5.09
N ASP A 29 8.35 11.07 6.10
CA ASP A 29 9.04 12.28 6.58
C ASP A 29 9.78 12.95 5.40
N PRO A 30 9.77 14.30 5.29
CA PRO A 30 10.50 14.99 4.22
C PRO A 30 12.00 14.66 4.15
N ASN A 31 12.61 14.27 5.27
CA ASN A 31 14.02 13.85 5.36
C ASN A 31 14.21 12.33 5.24
N TYR A 32 13.14 11.58 4.95
CA TYR A 32 13.22 10.13 4.82
C TYR A 32 14.07 9.75 3.61
N THR A 33 15.08 8.90 3.82
CA THR A 33 15.96 8.43 2.74
C THR A 33 15.27 7.33 1.93
N THR A 34 14.96 7.62 0.68
CA THR A 34 14.38 6.68 -0.29
C THR A 34 15.46 5.91 -1.06
N TRP A 35 15.07 4.88 -1.81
CA TRP A 35 16.04 4.19 -2.70
C TRP A 35 16.61 5.10 -3.77
N MET A 36 15.86 6.12 -4.23
CA MET A 36 16.36 7.10 -5.21
C MET A 36 17.49 7.93 -4.63
N ASP A 37 17.34 8.43 -3.40
CA ASP A 37 18.39 9.20 -2.72
C ASP A 37 19.67 8.37 -2.53
N ILE A 38 19.51 7.08 -2.21
CA ILE A 38 20.64 6.15 -2.12
C ILE A 38 21.31 5.97 -3.48
N MET A 39 20.53 5.77 -4.55
CA MET A 39 21.08 5.63 -5.90
C MET A 39 21.84 6.89 -6.36
N GLU A 40 21.27 8.07 -6.12
CA GLU A 40 21.89 9.35 -6.46
C GLU A 40 23.21 9.56 -5.70
N LYS A 41 23.25 9.21 -4.42
CA LYS A 41 24.49 9.24 -3.61
C LYS A 41 25.59 8.33 -4.18
N HIS A 42 25.24 7.27 -4.89
CA HIS A 42 26.18 6.34 -5.54
C HIS A 42 26.46 6.70 -7.02
N GLY A 43 26.05 7.89 -7.47
CA GLY A 43 26.33 8.39 -8.82
C GLY A 43 25.35 7.93 -9.91
N TYR A 44 24.27 7.25 -9.55
CA TYR A 44 23.19 6.92 -10.49
C TYR A 44 22.26 8.12 -10.66
N ARG A 45 21.72 8.29 -11.86
CA ARG A 45 20.68 9.28 -12.13
C ARG A 45 19.32 8.61 -12.03
N THR A 46 18.46 9.10 -11.15
CA THR A 46 17.08 8.64 -11.05
C THR A 46 16.12 9.71 -11.53
N GLN A 47 15.11 9.32 -12.32
CA GLN A 47 14.05 10.21 -12.74
C GLN A 47 12.71 9.49 -12.59
N LYS A 48 11.75 10.20 -12.01
CA LYS A 48 10.35 9.77 -11.89
C LYS A 48 9.46 10.64 -12.77
N PHE A 49 8.45 10.02 -13.34
CA PHE A 49 7.42 10.66 -14.15
C PHE A 49 6.06 10.19 -13.67
N GLY A 50 5.06 11.08 -13.68
CA GLY A 50 3.71 10.79 -13.17
C GLY A 50 3.39 11.54 -11.89
N LYS A 51 2.48 11.00 -11.07
CA LYS A 51 2.11 11.61 -9.79
C LYS A 51 3.25 11.41 -8.79
N LEU A 52 3.85 12.50 -8.33
CA LEU A 52 5.07 12.47 -7.51
C LEU A 52 4.81 12.70 -6.01
N ASP A 53 3.55 12.67 -5.57
CA ASP A 53 3.17 13.01 -4.20
C ASP A 53 3.34 11.79 -3.28
N TYR A 54 4.53 11.63 -2.68
CA TYR A 54 4.81 10.67 -1.59
C TYR A 54 5.09 11.36 -0.25
N THR A 55 5.35 12.66 -0.30
CA THR A 55 5.27 13.59 0.82
C THR A 55 3.83 14.14 0.91
N SER A 56 3.48 14.78 2.02
CA SER A 56 2.10 15.22 2.29
C SER A 56 1.56 16.22 1.25
N GLY A 57 0.31 16.01 0.80
CA GLY A 57 -0.52 17.04 0.15
C GLY A 57 -0.58 17.08 -1.39
N HIS A 58 -1.83 17.20 -1.89
CA HIS A 58 -2.33 17.46 -3.25
C HIS A 58 -2.51 16.26 -4.21
N HIS A 59 -3.58 16.34 -5.01
CA HIS A 59 -4.01 15.31 -5.97
C HIS A 59 -4.36 16.00 -7.29
N SER A 60 -3.79 15.52 -8.40
CA SER A 60 -4.25 15.84 -9.74
C SER A 60 -4.41 14.56 -10.56
N ILE A 61 -5.42 14.54 -11.43
CA ILE A 61 -5.72 13.43 -12.35
C ILE A 61 -5.18 13.83 -13.73
N ARG A 62 -4.38 12.98 -14.38
CA ARG A 62 -4.03 13.15 -15.80
C ARG A 62 -3.97 11.82 -16.54
N PHE A 63 -4.73 11.75 -17.62
CA PHE A 63 -4.72 10.71 -18.65
C PHE A 63 -3.88 11.17 -19.85
N ILE A 64 -2.55 10.97 -19.84
CA ILE A 64 -1.65 10.98 -21.04
C ILE A 64 -0.40 10.11 -20.75
N LEU A 65 -0.55 8.90 -20.20
CA LEU A 65 0.63 8.14 -19.71
C LEU A 65 1.37 7.36 -20.80
N ILE A 66 0.65 6.67 -21.70
CA ILE A 66 1.28 5.80 -22.72
C ILE A 66 2.09 6.59 -23.74
N TYR A 67 1.57 7.73 -24.20
CA TYR A 67 2.29 8.61 -25.13
C TYR A 67 3.60 9.13 -24.51
N ILE A 68 3.56 9.57 -23.25
CA ILE A 68 4.74 10.07 -22.53
C ILE A 68 5.79 8.96 -22.37
N VAL A 69 5.39 7.72 -22.06
CA VAL A 69 6.33 6.59 -21.98
C VAL A 69 7.00 6.34 -23.33
N GLY A 70 6.26 6.40 -24.43
CA GLY A 70 6.81 6.28 -25.79
C GLY A 70 7.87 7.34 -26.08
N GLU A 71 7.56 8.62 -25.79
CA GLU A 71 8.49 9.74 -25.99
C GLU A 71 9.76 9.60 -25.14
N ILE A 72 9.64 9.16 -23.88
CA ILE A 72 10.79 8.91 -23.00
C ILE A 72 11.69 7.82 -23.59
N ILE A 73 11.10 6.70 -24.05
CA ILE A 73 11.87 5.60 -24.64
C ILE A 73 12.56 6.04 -25.94
N LEU A 74 11.87 6.82 -26.77
CA LEU A 74 12.44 7.38 -28.00
C LEU A 74 13.61 8.33 -27.71
N ALA A 75 13.47 9.23 -26.73
CA ALA A 75 14.54 10.12 -26.32
C ALA A 75 15.76 9.35 -25.76
N LEU A 76 15.53 8.34 -24.90
CA LEU A 76 16.60 7.47 -24.40
C LEU A 76 17.34 6.74 -25.52
N ARG A 77 16.62 6.35 -26.58
CA ARG A 77 17.22 5.73 -27.77
C ARG A 77 18.03 6.72 -28.59
N GLN A 78 17.50 7.92 -28.85
CA GLN A 78 18.17 8.97 -29.63
C GLN A 78 19.46 9.48 -28.95
N LEU A 79 19.52 9.41 -27.62
CA LEU A 79 20.67 9.81 -26.82
C LEU A 79 21.65 8.66 -26.52
N ASP A 80 21.45 7.47 -27.09
CA ASP A 80 22.24 6.26 -26.80
C ASP A 80 22.32 5.87 -25.31
N LEU A 81 21.30 6.27 -24.53
CA LEU A 81 21.21 6.01 -23.09
C LEU A 81 20.42 4.75 -22.77
N LEU A 82 19.63 4.24 -23.72
CA LEU A 82 18.71 3.12 -23.49
C LEU A 82 19.43 1.85 -22.98
N GLN A 83 20.64 1.56 -23.47
CA GLN A 83 21.43 0.40 -23.06
C GLN A 83 22.04 0.53 -21.66
N LYS A 84 21.97 1.71 -21.06
CA LYS A 84 22.49 2.03 -19.72
C LYS A 84 21.39 2.45 -18.74
N THR A 85 20.14 2.32 -19.14
CA THR A 85 18.98 2.80 -18.39
C THR A 85 18.04 1.65 -18.07
N ILE A 86 17.58 1.61 -16.83
CA ILE A 86 16.51 0.73 -16.37
C ILE A 86 15.25 1.57 -16.32
N VAL A 87 14.18 1.09 -16.96
CA VAL A 87 12.86 1.72 -16.95
C VAL A 87 11.90 0.80 -16.23
N ILE A 88 11.21 1.34 -15.23
CA ILE A 88 10.12 0.67 -14.53
C ILE A 88 8.83 1.43 -14.82
N TYR A 89 7.80 0.68 -15.22
CA TYR A 89 6.45 1.18 -15.34
C TYR A 89 5.56 0.43 -14.35
N THR A 90 4.87 1.16 -13.49
CA THR A 90 3.95 0.60 -12.49
C THR A 90 2.86 1.60 -12.14
N SER A 91 1.92 1.19 -11.29
CA SER A 91 0.91 2.05 -10.68
C SER A 91 0.88 1.86 -9.16
N ASP A 92 0.48 2.89 -8.43
CA ASP A 92 0.32 2.86 -6.97
C ASP A 92 -0.95 2.12 -6.53
N HIS A 93 -1.98 2.10 -7.39
CA HIS A 93 -3.23 1.37 -7.19
C HIS A 93 -3.94 1.13 -8.54
N GLY A 94 -4.85 0.16 -8.58
CA GLY A 94 -5.77 -0.03 -9.71
C GLY A 94 -6.98 0.90 -9.66
N GLU A 95 -8.03 0.61 -10.42
CA GLU A 95 -9.30 1.34 -10.44
C GLU A 95 -10.44 0.32 -10.50
N LEU A 96 -11.38 0.42 -9.56
CA LEU A 96 -12.52 -0.50 -9.49
C LEU A 96 -13.52 -0.25 -10.62
N ALA A 97 -13.63 0.97 -11.14
CA ALA A 97 -14.51 1.26 -12.29
C ALA A 97 -15.96 0.72 -12.12
N MET A 98 -16.51 0.77 -10.89
CA MET A 98 -17.82 0.23 -10.48
C MET A 98 -17.91 -1.30 -10.28
N GLU A 99 -16.81 -2.03 -10.44
CA GLU A 99 -16.69 -3.41 -9.99
C GLU A 99 -16.95 -3.53 -8.48
N HIS A 100 -17.58 -4.63 -8.06
CA HIS A 100 -18.08 -4.83 -6.69
C HIS A 100 -18.97 -3.69 -6.16
N ARG A 101 -19.56 -2.87 -7.05
CA ARG A 101 -20.31 -1.64 -6.71
C ARG A 101 -19.48 -0.60 -5.96
N GLN A 102 -18.16 -0.66 -6.12
CA GLN A 102 -17.23 0.29 -5.51
C GLN A 102 -16.65 1.20 -6.59
N PHE A 103 -16.62 2.49 -6.29
CA PHE A 103 -15.94 3.48 -7.13
C PHE A 103 -14.49 3.64 -6.64
N TYR A 104 -13.57 4.04 -7.53
CA TYR A 104 -12.21 4.47 -7.19
C TYR A 104 -11.27 3.32 -6.79
N LYS A 105 -10.37 3.59 -5.83
CA LYS A 105 -9.27 2.71 -5.43
C LYS A 105 -9.13 2.61 -3.92
N MET A 106 -10.13 2.02 -3.28
CA MET A 106 -10.20 1.94 -1.81
C MET A 106 -10.59 0.55 -1.31
N SER A 107 -10.44 -0.49 -2.13
CA SER A 107 -10.66 -1.89 -1.73
C SER A 107 -9.41 -2.75 -1.80
N MET A 108 -9.52 -4.02 -1.44
CA MET A 108 -8.47 -5.04 -1.60
C MET A 108 -8.73 -5.98 -2.79
N TYR A 109 -9.84 -5.82 -3.52
CA TYR A 109 -10.11 -6.55 -4.76
C TYR A 109 -9.04 -6.31 -5.83
N GLU A 110 -8.87 -7.26 -6.75
CA GLU A 110 -7.86 -7.29 -7.80
C GLU A 110 -7.92 -6.02 -8.64
N ALA A 111 -9.10 -5.55 -9.02
CA ALA A 111 -9.22 -4.30 -9.77
C ALA A 111 -8.63 -3.08 -9.04
N SER A 112 -8.61 -3.08 -7.70
CA SER A 112 -8.00 -2.00 -6.90
C SER A 112 -6.55 -2.26 -6.53
N ALA A 113 -6.16 -3.51 -6.30
CA ALA A 113 -4.86 -3.86 -5.77
C ALA A 113 -3.90 -4.34 -6.87
N HIS A 114 -4.38 -5.02 -7.90
CA HIS A 114 -3.54 -5.60 -8.94
C HIS A 114 -3.14 -4.53 -9.97
N VAL A 115 -1.89 -4.10 -9.88
CA VAL A 115 -1.28 -3.08 -10.73
C VAL A 115 -0.31 -3.69 -11.75
N PRO A 116 -0.13 -3.03 -12.92
CA PRO A 116 0.91 -3.41 -13.87
C PRO A 116 2.29 -3.23 -13.24
N LEU A 117 3.24 -4.09 -13.61
CA LEU A 117 4.66 -3.91 -13.34
C LEU A 117 5.45 -4.37 -14.55
N LEU A 118 6.13 -3.45 -15.21
CA LEU A 118 7.03 -3.73 -16.32
C LEU A 118 8.41 -3.20 -15.96
N ILE A 119 9.43 -4.01 -16.19
CA ILE A 119 10.84 -3.65 -15.99
C ILE A 119 11.57 -3.94 -17.28
N MET A 120 12.30 -2.96 -17.81
CA MET A 120 13.14 -3.11 -18.99
C MET A 120 14.51 -2.46 -18.78
N GLY A 121 15.51 -2.96 -19.48
CA GLY A 121 16.86 -2.39 -19.47
C GLY A 121 17.95 -3.46 -19.44
N PRO A 122 19.22 -3.06 -19.25
CA PRO A 122 20.35 -3.97 -19.32
C PRO A 122 20.27 -5.10 -18.28
N GLY A 123 20.53 -6.33 -18.71
CA GLY A 123 20.51 -7.53 -17.85
C GLY A 123 19.13 -8.11 -17.57
N ILE A 124 18.04 -7.38 -17.85
CA ILE A 124 16.66 -7.86 -17.70
C ILE A 124 16.27 -8.68 -18.94
N LYS A 125 15.74 -9.90 -18.74
CA LYS A 125 15.31 -10.75 -19.87
C LYS A 125 14.10 -10.14 -20.57
N ALA A 126 14.21 -9.93 -21.88
CA ALA A 126 13.10 -9.46 -22.70
C ALA A 126 12.01 -10.53 -22.85
N ASN A 127 10.76 -10.09 -23.04
CA ASN A 127 9.58 -10.94 -23.27
C ASN A 127 9.38 -12.03 -22.20
N LEU A 128 9.77 -11.74 -20.96
CA LEU A 128 9.55 -12.62 -19.82
C LEU A 128 8.29 -12.19 -19.06
N GLN A 129 7.35 -13.12 -18.90
CA GLN A 129 6.24 -12.97 -17.98
C GLN A 129 6.55 -13.75 -16.70
N VAL A 130 6.45 -13.07 -15.55
CA VAL A 130 6.64 -13.68 -14.23
C VAL A 130 5.27 -13.87 -13.59
N SER A 131 4.93 -15.10 -13.23
CA SER A 131 3.64 -15.45 -12.59
C SER A 131 3.66 -15.36 -11.06
N ASN A 132 4.84 -15.20 -10.45
CA ASN A 132 4.99 -15.01 -9.01
C ASN A 132 4.24 -13.75 -8.54
N VAL A 133 3.64 -13.84 -7.35
CA VAL A 133 3.09 -12.68 -6.65
C VAL A 133 4.24 -11.78 -6.18
N VAL A 134 4.15 -10.49 -6.48
CA VAL A 134 5.14 -9.47 -6.10
C VAL A 134 4.42 -8.20 -5.63
N SER A 135 5.10 -7.40 -4.82
CA SER A 135 4.56 -6.19 -4.18
C SER A 135 5.41 -4.96 -4.50
N LEU A 136 4.81 -3.77 -4.38
CA LEU A 136 5.52 -2.49 -4.59
C LEU A 136 6.73 -2.32 -3.65
N VAL A 137 6.71 -2.93 -2.45
CA VAL A 137 7.87 -2.90 -1.53
C VAL A 137 9.12 -3.58 -2.11
N ASP A 138 8.94 -4.48 -3.08
CA ASP A 138 10.03 -5.23 -3.71
C ASP A 138 10.86 -4.36 -4.67
N ILE A 139 10.34 -3.21 -5.10
CA ILE A 139 11.05 -2.32 -6.03
C ILE A 139 12.30 -1.73 -5.37
N TYR A 140 12.22 -1.34 -4.09
CA TYR A 140 13.36 -0.78 -3.36
C TYR A 140 14.59 -1.71 -3.39
N PRO A 141 14.54 -2.96 -2.89
CA PRO A 141 15.70 -3.86 -2.94
C PRO A 141 16.06 -4.28 -4.37
N THR A 142 15.10 -4.27 -5.31
CA THR A 142 15.39 -4.54 -6.73
C THR A 142 16.28 -3.46 -7.33
N MET A 143 15.98 -2.18 -7.08
CA MET A 143 16.75 -1.05 -7.61
C MET A 143 18.17 -1.00 -7.06
N LEU A 144 18.33 -1.21 -5.75
CA LEU A 144 19.66 -1.27 -5.15
C LEU A 144 20.46 -2.48 -5.64
N ALA A 145 19.83 -3.64 -5.82
CA ALA A 145 20.49 -4.82 -6.35
C ALA A 145 20.96 -4.62 -7.80
N ILE A 146 20.14 -4.00 -8.65
CA ILE A 146 20.51 -3.63 -10.04
C ILE A 146 21.75 -2.74 -10.04
N ALA A 147 21.83 -1.79 -9.11
CA ALA A 147 22.93 -0.86 -8.96
C ALA A 147 24.17 -1.46 -8.28
N GLY A 148 24.12 -2.72 -7.81
CA GLY A 148 25.18 -3.34 -7.02
C GLY A 148 25.39 -2.68 -5.65
N ILE A 149 24.41 -1.94 -5.15
CA ILE A 149 24.47 -1.23 -3.87
C ILE A 149 24.05 -2.20 -2.75
N PRO A 150 24.80 -2.27 -1.63
CA PRO A 150 24.42 -3.09 -0.49
C PRO A 150 23.02 -2.74 0.03
N LEU A 151 22.19 -3.77 0.26
CA LEU A 151 20.85 -3.58 0.79
C LEU A 151 20.89 -3.12 2.26
N PRO A 152 20.10 -2.11 2.64
CA PRO A 152 19.85 -1.79 4.05
C PRO A 152 19.30 -2.99 4.82
N GLN A 153 19.53 -2.99 6.14
CA GLN A 153 18.91 -3.97 7.04
C GLN A 153 17.40 -3.68 7.17
N ASN A 154 16.62 -4.72 7.44
CA ASN A 154 15.20 -4.63 7.81
C ASN A 154 14.21 -4.16 6.71
N LEU A 155 14.54 -4.32 5.43
CA LEU A 155 13.56 -4.13 4.36
C LEU A 155 12.43 -5.16 4.44
N SER A 156 11.22 -4.75 4.08
CA SER A 156 10.06 -5.65 3.94
C SER A 156 10.01 -6.34 2.58
N GLY A 157 10.54 -5.68 1.55
CA GLY A 157 10.58 -6.22 0.19
C GLY A 157 11.76 -7.15 -0.08
N TYR A 158 11.69 -7.84 -1.20
CA TYR A 158 12.72 -8.75 -1.72
C TYR A 158 13.10 -8.35 -3.14
N SER A 159 14.36 -8.52 -3.52
CA SER A 159 14.78 -8.21 -4.90
C SER A 159 14.09 -9.15 -5.89
N LEU A 160 13.56 -8.58 -6.97
CA LEU A 160 12.91 -9.30 -8.07
C LEU A 160 13.91 -9.78 -9.13
N LEU A 161 15.20 -9.44 -9.00
CA LEU A 161 16.22 -9.84 -9.97
C LEU A 161 16.33 -11.37 -10.19
N PRO A 162 16.21 -12.22 -9.16
CA PRO A 162 16.16 -13.67 -9.37
C PRO A 162 15.01 -14.12 -10.26
N LEU A 163 13.92 -13.35 -10.33
CA LEU A 163 12.79 -13.67 -11.18
C LEU A 163 12.98 -13.14 -12.61
N SER A 164 13.88 -12.18 -12.83
CA SER A 164 14.05 -11.49 -14.12
C SER A 164 15.09 -12.12 -15.05
N SER A 165 16.00 -12.96 -14.55
CA SER A 165 17.01 -13.66 -15.36
C SER A 165 17.70 -14.81 -14.60
N GLU A 166 18.00 -15.91 -15.29
CA GLU A 166 18.84 -17.02 -14.77
C GLU A 166 20.25 -16.55 -14.37
N LYS A 167 20.77 -15.53 -15.06
CA LYS A 167 22.06 -14.92 -14.71
C LYS A 167 22.03 -14.36 -13.28
N PHE A 168 20.98 -13.62 -12.96
CA PHE A 168 20.82 -13.01 -11.63
C PHE A 168 20.47 -14.04 -10.54
N LYS A 169 19.82 -15.16 -10.87
CA LYS A 169 19.63 -16.28 -9.93
C LYS A 169 20.96 -16.83 -9.41
N ASN A 170 21.97 -16.92 -10.28
CA ASN A 170 23.25 -17.54 -9.94
C ASN A 170 24.29 -16.55 -9.40
N GLU A 171 24.27 -15.30 -9.86
CA GLU A 171 25.27 -14.28 -9.47
C GLU A 171 24.97 -13.65 -8.10
N HIS A 172 23.71 -13.58 -7.71
CA HIS A 172 23.33 -12.89 -6.48
C HIS A 172 23.07 -13.90 -5.36
N LYS A 173 23.91 -13.86 -4.32
CA LYS A 173 23.68 -14.55 -3.05
C LYS A 173 22.57 -13.85 -2.26
N PHE A 174 21.35 -13.85 -2.79
CA PHE A 174 20.19 -13.42 -2.01
C PHE A 174 20.00 -14.43 -0.87
N LYS A 175 20.24 -13.98 0.36
CA LYS A 175 20.20 -14.84 1.55
C LYS A 175 18.81 -15.42 1.80
N ASN A 176 17.76 -14.72 1.35
CA ASN A 176 16.37 -15.12 1.54
C ASN A 176 15.62 -15.09 0.19
N PRO A 177 14.99 -16.19 -0.23
CA PRO A 177 14.13 -16.19 -1.41
C PRO A 177 12.88 -15.33 -1.19
N HIS A 178 12.33 -14.79 -2.27
CA HIS A 178 11.05 -14.06 -2.24
C HIS A 178 9.94 -15.02 -1.77
N PRO A 179 9.12 -14.65 -0.77
CA PRO A 179 8.08 -15.51 -0.24
C PRO A 179 6.95 -15.75 -1.25
N PRO A 180 6.27 -16.92 -1.25
CA PRO A 180 5.12 -17.18 -2.12
C PRO A 180 3.84 -16.49 -1.64
N TRP A 181 3.98 -15.34 -0.98
CA TRP A 181 2.89 -14.53 -0.47
C TRP A 181 3.26 -13.05 -0.50
N ILE A 182 2.26 -12.18 -0.60
CA ILE A 182 2.43 -10.74 -0.39
C ILE A 182 1.40 -10.22 0.59
N LEU A 183 1.70 -9.07 1.18
CA LEU A 183 0.83 -8.31 2.07
C LEU A 183 0.46 -6.97 1.41
N SER A 184 -0.79 -6.53 1.60
CA SER A 184 -1.24 -5.15 1.37
C SER A 184 -2.06 -4.65 2.56
N GLU A 185 -1.94 -3.37 2.87
CA GLU A 185 -2.57 -2.73 4.02
C GLU A 185 -3.26 -1.43 3.60
N PHE A 186 -4.43 -1.15 4.16
CA PHE A 186 -5.13 0.09 3.88
C PHE A 186 -5.78 0.67 5.13
N HIS A 187 -5.38 1.90 5.43
CA HIS A 187 -5.76 2.65 6.64
C HIS A 187 -6.30 4.06 6.31
N GLY A 188 -6.55 4.32 5.02
CA GLY A 188 -6.83 5.65 4.49
C GLY A 188 -8.24 6.16 4.78
N CYS A 189 -8.63 7.22 4.06
CA CYS A 189 -9.98 7.77 4.16
C CYS A 189 -11.04 6.80 3.61
N ASN A 190 -12.29 7.02 4.03
CA ASN A 190 -13.49 6.29 3.59
C ASN A 190 -13.52 4.79 3.94
N VAL A 191 -12.72 4.35 4.91
CA VAL A 191 -12.86 3.02 5.51
C VAL A 191 -13.16 3.13 7.01
N ASN A 192 -14.12 2.32 7.47
CA ASN A 192 -14.49 2.23 8.88
C ASN A 192 -13.50 1.39 9.70
N ALA A 193 -12.65 0.62 9.05
CA ALA A 193 -11.70 -0.30 9.65
C ALA A 193 -10.44 -0.41 8.80
N SER A 194 -9.29 -0.59 9.46
CA SER A 194 -8.06 -0.99 8.77
C SER A 194 -8.30 -2.31 8.03
N THR A 195 -7.87 -2.39 6.79
CA THR A 195 -8.05 -3.58 5.94
C THR A 195 -6.69 -4.15 5.57
N TYR A 196 -6.57 -5.48 5.65
CA TYR A 196 -5.34 -6.21 5.40
C TYR A 196 -5.63 -7.30 4.39
N MET A 197 -4.72 -7.52 3.44
CA MET A 197 -4.86 -8.54 2.43
C MET A 197 -3.59 -9.40 2.36
N LEU A 198 -3.79 -10.71 2.46
CA LEU A 198 -2.77 -11.72 2.21
C LEU A 198 -3.11 -12.42 0.90
N ARG A 199 -2.21 -12.32 -0.08
CA ARG A 199 -2.30 -13.05 -1.34
C ARG A 199 -1.24 -14.13 -1.37
N THR A 200 -1.62 -15.37 -1.61
CA THR A 200 -0.69 -16.50 -1.78
C THR A 200 -1.24 -17.53 -2.75
N ASN A 201 -0.43 -18.04 -3.68
CA ASN A 201 -0.81 -19.07 -4.65
C ASN A 201 -2.14 -18.77 -5.37
N GLN A 202 -3.22 -19.51 -5.09
CA GLN A 202 -4.57 -19.25 -5.59
C GLN A 202 -5.43 -18.43 -4.61
N TRP A 203 -5.04 -18.37 -3.34
CA TRP A 203 -5.83 -17.79 -2.27
C TRP A 203 -5.62 -16.28 -2.14
N LYS A 204 -6.71 -15.61 -1.80
CA LYS A 204 -6.73 -14.21 -1.37
C LYS A 204 -7.59 -14.08 -0.13
N TYR A 205 -6.96 -13.70 0.96
CA TYR A 205 -7.58 -13.53 2.27
C TYR A 205 -7.58 -12.05 2.65
N ILE A 206 -8.74 -11.53 3.04
CA ILE A 206 -8.92 -10.14 3.47
C ILE A 206 -9.43 -10.15 4.91
N ALA A 207 -8.70 -9.48 5.80
CA ALA A 207 -9.05 -9.30 7.19
C ALA A 207 -9.27 -7.82 7.51
N TYR A 208 -10.05 -7.54 8.54
CA TYR A 208 -10.46 -6.20 8.94
C TYR A 208 -10.25 -5.96 10.43
N ALA A 209 -9.84 -4.75 10.79
CA ALA A 209 -9.72 -4.26 12.17
C ALA A 209 -8.99 -5.24 13.11
N ASP A 210 -9.73 -5.89 14.01
CA ASP A 210 -9.27 -6.83 15.04
C ASP A 210 -9.39 -8.31 14.61
N GLY A 211 -10.02 -8.57 13.46
CA GLY A 211 -10.28 -9.90 12.92
C GLY A 211 -11.50 -10.58 13.52
N VAL A 212 -12.27 -9.87 14.33
CA VAL A 212 -13.43 -10.41 15.06
C VAL A 212 -14.68 -9.58 14.78
N SER A 213 -14.54 -8.25 14.78
CA SER A 213 -15.64 -7.30 14.62
C SER A 213 -16.27 -7.33 13.23
N VAL A 214 -15.50 -7.73 12.22
CA VAL A 214 -15.96 -7.86 10.83
C VAL A 214 -15.46 -9.19 10.28
N LEU A 215 -16.36 -9.96 9.67
CA LEU A 215 -16.02 -11.24 9.08
C LEU A 215 -15.01 -11.07 7.94
N PRO A 216 -14.00 -11.95 7.83
CA PRO A 216 -13.05 -11.89 6.74
C PRO A 216 -13.68 -12.28 5.41
N GLN A 217 -12.96 -11.99 4.33
CA GLN A 217 -13.25 -12.53 3.00
C GLN A 217 -12.15 -13.50 2.57
N LEU A 218 -12.55 -14.57 1.89
CA LEU A 218 -11.65 -15.53 1.26
C LEU A 218 -12.12 -15.78 -0.17
N PHE A 219 -11.19 -15.70 -1.11
CA PHE A 219 -11.41 -16.00 -2.52
C PHE A 219 -10.36 -17.01 -3.03
N ASP A 220 -10.80 -17.91 -3.88
CA ASP A 220 -9.94 -18.77 -4.69
C ASP A 220 -9.85 -18.19 -6.11
N LEU A 221 -8.79 -17.44 -6.39
CA LEU A 221 -8.63 -16.75 -7.69
C LEU A 221 -8.38 -17.71 -8.86
N SER A 222 -8.14 -19.01 -8.60
CA SER A 222 -8.03 -19.98 -9.69
C SER A 222 -9.40 -20.35 -10.27
N SER A 223 -10.46 -20.30 -9.45
CA SER A 223 -11.83 -20.62 -9.82
C SER A 223 -12.73 -19.39 -9.92
N ASP A 224 -12.42 -18.32 -9.17
CA ASP A 224 -13.15 -17.06 -9.10
C ASP A 224 -12.19 -15.87 -9.24
N PRO A 225 -11.65 -15.60 -10.45
CA PRO A 225 -10.71 -14.51 -10.69
C PRO A 225 -11.33 -13.12 -10.46
N ASP A 226 -12.65 -13.01 -10.54
CA ASP A 226 -13.42 -11.78 -10.38
C ASP A 226 -13.92 -11.59 -8.93
N GLU A 227 -13.53 -12.45 -7.99
CA GLU A 227 -13.80 -12.33 -6.55
C GLU A 227 -15.29 -12.13 -6.20
N LEU A 228 -16.17 -12.82 -6.92
CA LEU A 228 -17.62 -12.66 -6.80
C LEU A 228 -18.19 -13.43 -5.61
N THR A 229 -17.51 -14.49 -5.16
CA THR A 229 -18.02 -15.40 -4.14
C THR A 229 -17.08 -15.47 -2.95
N ASN A 230 -17.49 -14.86 -1.83
CA ASN A 230 -16.78 -15.03 -0.56
C ASN A 230 -17.02 -16.45 0.00
N ILE A 231 -15.96 -17.24 0.12
CA ILE A 231 -16.00 -18.64 0.58
C ILE A 231 -15.40 -18.84 1.98
N ALA A 232 -15.18 -17.77 2.74
CA ALA A 232 -14.56 -17.84 4.07
C ALA A 232 -15.31 -18.75 5.06
N THR A 233 -16.64 -18.72 5.04
CA THR A 233 -17.48 -19.57 5.90
C THR A 233 -17.56 -21.00 5.41
N THR A 234 -17.34 -21.24 4.11
CA THR A 234 -17.34 -22.57 3.49
C THR A 234 -16.04 -23.32 3.77
N PHE A 235 -14.91 -22.61 3.87
CA PHE A 235 -13.58 -23.20 4.11
C PHE A 235 -12.90 -22.63 5.37
N PRO A 236 -13.49 -22.86 6.57
CA PRO A 236 -13.02 -22.24 7.81
C PRO A 236 -11.58 -22.63 8.18
N GLU A 237 -11.12 -23.84 7.84
CA GLU A 237 -9.74 -24.26 8.11
C GLU A 237 -8.73 -23.48 7.27
N ILE A 238 -9.05 -23.21 6.00
CA ILE A 238 -8.21 -22.41 5.09
C ILE A 238 -8.18 -20.97 5.58
N THR A 239 -9.36 -20.41 5.91
CA THR A 239 -9.48 -19.07 6.47
C THR A 239 -8.65 -18.92 7.75
N TYR A 240 -8.74 -19.88 8.68
CA TYR A 240 -7.96 -19.87 9.91
C TYR A 240 -6.45 -19.96 9.64
N SER A 241 -6.02 -20.86 8.75
CA SER A 241 -4.60 -20.99 8.40
C SER A 241 -4.04 -19.71 7.79
N LEU A 242 -4.79 -19.03 6.92
CA LEU A 242 -4.37 -17.78 6.30
C LEU A 242 -4.39 -16.62 7.30
N ASP A 243 -5.32 -16.61 8.25
CA ASP A 243 -5.32 -15.66 9.36
C ASP A 243 -4.09 -15.81 10.25
N GLN A 244 -3.75 -17.04 10.65
CA GLN A 244 -2.53 -17.32 11.40
C GLN A 244 -1.28 -16.89 10.62
N LYS A 245 -1.27 -17.14 9.30
CA LYS A 245 -0.18 -16.68 8.45
C LYS A 245 -0.08 -15.16 8.43
N LEU A 246 -1.20 -14.45 8.28
CA LEU A 246 -1.22 -12.99 8.33
C LEU A 246 -0.72 -12.46 9.69
N ARG A 247 -1.18 -13.05 10.80
CA ARG A 247 -0.74 -12.69 12.16
C ARG A 247 0.74 -12.93 12.41
N SER A 248 1.34 -13.93 11.74
CA SER A 248 2.78 -14.17 11.79
C SER A 248 3.61 -13.08 11.10
N ILE A 249 2.99 -12.34 10.17
CA ILE A 249 3.64 -11.24 9.43
C ILE A 249 3.47 -9.92 10.19
N LEU A 250 2.25 -9.64 10.69
CA LEU A 250 1.97 -8.45 11.48
C LEU A 250 0.84 -8.68 12.50
N ASN A 251 0.94 -7.99 13.64
CA ASN A 251 -0.15 -7.92 14.61
C ASN A 251 -1.17 -6.86 14.16
N TYR A 252 -2.03 -7.25 13.23
CA TYR A 252 -2.98 -6.32 12.60
C TYR A 252 -4.03 -5.73 13.58
N PRO A 253 -4.45 -6.37 14.70
CA PRO A 253 -5.24 -5.70 15.74
C PRO A 253 -4.48 -4.53 16.39
N LYS A 254 -3.19 -4.73 16.71
CA LYS A 254 -2.34 -3.66 17.27
C LYS A 254 -2.16 -2.52 16.27
N VAL A 255 -1.91 -2.84 15.00
CA VAL A 255 -1.80 -1.83 13.93
C VAL A 255 -3.10 -1.05 13.80
N SER A 256 -4.26 -1.72 13.80
CA SER A 256 -5.55 -1.03 13.71
C SER A 256 -5.80 -0.13 14.92
N ALA A 257 -5.36 -0.53 16.11
CA ALA A 257 -5.46 0.30 17.30
C ALA A 257 -4.56 1.56 17.20
N SER A 258 -3.33 1.42 16.69
CA SER A 258 -2.44 2.56 16.42
C SER A 258 -3.01 3.52 15.39
N VAL A 259 -3.64 3.01 14.33
CA VAL A 259 -4.32 3.83 13.31
C VAL A 259 -5.50 4.60 13.92
N HIS A 260 -6.31 3.96 14.77
CA HIS A 260 -7.40 4.64 15.46
C HIS A 260 -6.90 5.73 16.39
N GLN A 261 -5.81 5.48 17.13
CA GLN A 261 -5.19 6.46 17.99
C GLN A 261 -4.67 7.66 17.19
N TYR A 262 -3.94 7.40 16.11
CA TYR A 262 -3.46 8.42 15.18
C TYR A 262 -4.62 9.27 14.63
N ASN A 263 -5.72 8.64 14.17
CA ASN A 263 -6.87 9.37 13.64
C ASN A 263 -7.52 10.30 14.69
N LYS A 264 -7.56 9.88 15.96
CA LYS A 264 -8.04 10.74 17.06
C LYS A 264 -7.11 11.93 17.30
N GLU A 265 -5.81 11.69 17.32
CA GLU A 265 -4.81 12.75 17.48
C GLU A 265 -4.87 13.77 16.34
N GLN A 266 -4.97 13.31 15.09
CA GLN A 266 -5.13 14.20 13.94
C GLN A 266 -6.44 15.00 14.01
N PHE A 267 -7.53 14.36 14.44
CA PHE A 267 -8.79 15.07 14.63
C PHE A 267 -8.70 16.14 15.73
N ILE A 268 -8.03 15.85 16.85
CA ILE A 268 -7.80 16.81 17.93
C ILE A 268 -6.97 18.00 17.43
N ASN A 269 -5.87 17.72 16.71
CA ASN A 269 -5.02 18.76 16.14
C ASN A 269 -5.78 19.64 15.14
N TRP A 270 -6.59 19.01 14.27
CA TRP A 270 -7.47 19.73 13.35
C TRP A 270 -8.50 20.59 14.11
N LYS A 271 -9.21 20.03 15.11
CA LYS A 271 -10.17 20.76 15.95
C LYS A 271 -9.51 21.98 16.61
N GLN A 272 -8.30 21.83 17.14
CA GLN A 272 -7.52 22.94 17.72
C GLN A 272 -7.12 23.99 16.67
N SER A 273 -6.73 23.58 15.47
CA SER A 273 -6.36 24.49 14.38
C SER A 273 -7.52 25.37 13.90
N VAL A 274 -8.76 24.85 13.97
CA VAL A 274 -9.97 25.60 13.62
C VAL A 274 -10.40 26.53 14.78
N GLY A 275 -10.02 26.19 16.01
CA GLY A 275 -10.28 27.00 17.20
C GLY A 275 -11.77 27.23 17.46
N GLN A 276 -12.14 28.47 17.75
CA GLN A 276 -13.53 28.84 18.09
C GLN A 276 -14.53 28.65 16.94
N ASN A 277 -14.05 28.53 15.69
CA ASN A 277 -14.91 28.30 14.53
C ASN A 277 -15.29 26.82 14.34
N TYR A 278 -14.81 25.92 15.22
CA TYR A 278 -14.96 24.48 15.07
C TYR A 278 -16.41 24.04 14.84
N SER A 279 -17.33 24.49 15.70
CA SER A 279 -18.75 24.08 15.65
C SER A 279 -19.42 24.45 14.32
N ASN A 280 -19.08 25.61 13.76
CA ASN A 280 -19.60 26.04 12.47
C ASN A 280 -18.99 25.23 11.32
N VAL A 281 -17.68 24.97 11.35
CA VAL A 281 -17.00 24.19 10.31
C VAL A 281 -17.52 22.75 10.28
N ILE A 282 -17.59 22.08 11.43
CA ILE A 282 -18.05 20.69 11.50
C ILE A 282 -19.53 20.55 11.13
N ALA A 283 -20.38 21.53 11.46
CA ALA A 283 -21.78 21.56 11.04
C ALA A 283 -21.93 21.58 9.51
N ASN A 284 -21.07 22.32 8.81
CA ASN A 284 -21.07 22.35 7.34
C ASN A 284 -20.58 21.03 6.71
N LEU A 285 -19.82 20.22 7.45
CA LEU A 285 -19.37 18.91 7.01
C LEU A 285 -20.40 17.80 7.27
N ARG A 286 -21.27 17.96 8.29
CA ARG A 286 -22.19 16.91 8.75
C ARG A 286 -23.57 17.48 9.08
N TRP A 287 -24.58 17.09 8.29
CA TRP A 287 -26.02 17.34 8.53
C TRP A 287 -26.31 18.72 9.16
N HIS A 288 -25.89 19.77 8.45
CA HIS A 288 -25.90 21.16 8.93
C HIS A 288 -27.19 21.56 9.66
N GLN A 289 -28.35 21.22 9.09
CA GLN A 289 -29.65 21.55 9.69
C GLN A 289 -29.89 20.87 11.03
N ASP A 290 -29.48 19.61 11.19
CA ASP A 290 -29.67 18.90 12.45
C ASP A 290 -28.63 19.32 13.49
N TRP A 291 -27.41 19.58 13.04
CA TRP A 291 -26.36 20.14 13.89
C TRP A 291 -26.78 21.47 14.52
N GLN A 292 -27.42 22.35 13.76
CA GLN A 292 -27.93 23.64 14.25
C GLN A 292 -29.04 23.51 15.31
N LYS A 293 -29.85 22.44 15.24
CA LYS A 293 -30.92 22.20 16.23
C LYS A 293 -30.37 21.75 17.58
N GLU A 294 -29.35 20.88 17.58
CA GLU A 294 -28.82 20.25 18.80
C GLU A 294 -27.28 20.21 18.84
N PRO A 295 -26.56 21.35 18.75
CA PRO A 295 -25.10 21.35 18.60
C PRO A 295 -24.37 20.66 19.76
N MET A 296 -24.81 20.91 21.00
CA MET A 296 -24.19 20.31 22.20
C MET A 296 -24.28 18.77 22.21
N LYS A 297 -25.34 18.18 21.64
CA LYS A 297 -25.49 16.72 21.56
C LYS A 297 -24.43 16.10 20.65
N TYR A 298 -24.21 16.70 19.47
CA TYR A 298 -23.21 16.20 18.53
C TYR A 298 -21.79 16.44 19.01
N GLU A 299 -21.52 17.59 19.64
CA GLU A 299 -20.23 17.87 20.26
C GLU A 299 -19.94 16.89 21.40
N SER A 300 -20.92 16.63 22.27
CA SER A 300 -20.79 15.64 23.34
C SER A 300 -20.52 14.23 22.81
N ALA A 301 -21.17 13.84 21.71
CA ALA A 301 -20.92 12.55 21.06
C ALA A 301 -19.49 12.44 20.51
N ILE A 302 -18.96 13.52 19.93
CA ILE A 302 -17.56 13.57 19.47
C ILE A 302 -16.61 13.51 20.65
N ASP A 303 -16.86 14.27 21.71
CA ASP A 303 -16.00 14.25 22.90
C ASP A 303 -16.04 12.88 23.60
N GLN A 304 -17.18 12.18 23.59
CA GLN A 304 -17.29 10.79 24.05
C GLN A 304 -16.48 9.83 23.17
N TRP A 305 -16.52 10.00 21.85
CA TRP A 305 -15.71 9.22 20.92
C TRP A 305 -14.20 9.46 21.13
N LEU A 306 -13.80 10.71 21.38
CA LEU A 306 -12.40 11.04 21.69
C LEU A 306 -11.93 10.38 22.99
N LYS A 307 -12.80 10.31 24.01
CA LYS A 307 -12.50 9.71 25.33
C LYS A 307 -12.56 8.18 25.37
N THR A 308 -13.23 7.53 24.41
CA THR A 308 -13.33 6.06 24.40
C THR A 308 -11.94 5.46 24.17
N HIS A 309 -11.44 4.66 25.10
CA HIS A 309 -10.16 3.99 24.90
C HIS A 309 -10.36 2.90 23.85
N THR A 310 -9.46 2.84 22.86
CA THR A 310 -9.36 1.67 22.00
C THR A 310 -9.01 0.52 22.92
N ILE A 311 -9.93 -0.42 23.12
CA ILE A 311 -9.72 -1.56 24.02
C ILE A 311 -8.43 -2.24 23.58
N GLN A 312 -7.37 -2.11 24.37
CA GLN A 312 -6.25 -3.03 24.31
C GLN A 312 -6.86 -4.40 24.58
N THR A 313 -6.96 -5.22 23.53
CA THR A 313 -7.32 -6.62 23.66
C THR A 313 -6.42 -7.24 24.72
N LYS A 314 -6.99 -7.53 25.89
CA LYS A 314 -6.47 -8.47 26.89
C LYS A 314 -6.45 -9.88 26.29
N LEU A 315 -5.61 -10.10 25.29
CA LEU A 315 -5.38 -11.40 24.65
C LEU A 315 -3.92 -11.84 24.71
N GLU A 316 -3.09 -11.18 25.52
CA GLU A 316 -1.71 -11.64 25.81
C GLU A 316 -1.62 -12.50 27.09
N GLN A 317 -2.74 -13.00 27.63
CA GLN A 317 -2.72 -13.98 28.72
C GLN A 317 -3.78 -15.06 28.52
N LYS A 318 -3.50 -16.01 27.61
CA LYS A 318 -3.80 -17.43 27.83
C LYS A 318 -3.07 -18.31 26.84
#